data_AF-C0BA75-F1
#
_entry.id   AF-C0BA75-F1
#
_cell.length_a   1.000
_cell.length_b   1.000
_cell.length_c   1.000
_cell.angle_alpha   90.00
_cell.angle_beta   90.00
_cell.angle_gamma   90.00
#
_symmetry.space_group_name_H-M   'P 1'
#
loop_
_entity.id
_entity.type
_entity.pdbx_description
1 polymer ?
#
loop_
_entity_poly.entity_id
_entity_poly.type
_entity_poly.pdbx_seq_one_letter_code
_entity_poly.pdbx_strand_id
1 'polypeptide(L)'
;MFQTSKEYKESMKRPIRNESYMKIQLGLINQEAQQSAELENTDYTTFSDPKSLFRQHTVKRYATYEQDMFKADGSMYFLPENADEYWLDGYTCNELFSSEMHIKFDFGCGKSDIKGLTIKFGECYPTKFSVVTDDGLSIEFKNSKQIF
;
A
#
# COMPACT_ATOMS: atom_id res chain seq x y z
N MET A 1 -29.26 -25.14 -34.54
CA MET A 1 -28.46 -23.93 -34.79
C MET A 1 -29.30 -22.74 -34.35
N PHE A 2 -28.85 -21.92 -33.40
CA PHE A 2 -29.68 -20.82 -32.89
C PHE A 2 -29.77 -19.69 -33.91
N GLN A 3 -30.99 -19.21 -34.15
CA GLN A 3 -31.26 -18.13 -35.09
C GLN A 3 -30.99 -16.79 -34.39
N THR A 4 -29.94 -16.10 -34.81
CA THR A 4 -29.57 -14.78 -34.29
C THR A 4 -29.98 -13.68 -35.26
N SER A 5 -30.19 -12.47 -34.73
CA SER A 5 -30.62 -11.31 -35.52
C SER A 5 -29.59 -10.91 -36.59
N LYS A 6 -30.06 -10.18 -37.59
CA LYS A 6 -29.22 -9.73 -38.71
C LYS A 6 -28.17 -8.72 -38.22
N GLU A 7 -28.56 -7.85 -37.30
CA GLU A 7 -27.70 -6.82 -36.69
C GLU A 7 -26.53 -7.45 -35.91
N TYR A 8 -26.79 -8.54 -35.18
CA TYR A 8 -25.75 -9.27 -34.44
C TYR A 8 -24.71 -9.92 -35.37
N LYS A 9 -25.16 -10.51 -36.47
CA LYS A 9 -24.24 -11.12 -37.46
C LYS A 9 -23.38 -10.07 -38.16
N GLU A 10 -23.92 -8.87 -38.36
CA GLU A 10 -23.19 -7.74 -38.94
C GLU A 10 -22.21 -7.12 -37.95
N SER A 11 -22.55 -7.03 -36.65
CA SER A 11 -21.62 -6.51 -35.64
C SER A 11 -20.39 -7.41 -35.46
N MET A 12 -20.57 -8.74 -35.47
CA MET A 12 -19.48 -9.72 -35.31
C MET A 12 -18.47 -9.71 -36.47
N LYS A 13 -18.87 -9.23 -37.66
CA LYS A 13 -18.02 -9.12 -38.85
C LYS A 13 -17.22 -7.83 -38.93
N ARG A 14 -17.50 -6.83 -38.07
CA ARG A 14 -16.79 -5.55 -38.11
C ARG A 14 -15.38 -5.70 -37.52
N PRO A 15 -14.34 -5.12 -38.15
CA PRO A 15 -12.96 -5.16 -37.62
C PRO A 15 -12.84 -4.52 -36.23
N ILE A 16 -13.64 -3.47 -35.99
CA ILE A 16 -13.82 -2.82 -34.70
C ILE A 16 -15.32 -2.93 -34.39
N ARG A 17 -15.65 -3.74 -33.40
CA ARG A 17 -16.99 -3.78 -32.81
C ARG A 17 -17.05 -2.57 -31.88
N ASN A 18 -18.10 -1.76 -31.92
CA ASN A 18 -18.25 -0.52 -31.15
C ASN A 18 -18.38 -0.76 -29.62
N GLU A 19 -17.48 -1.55 -29.06
CA GLU A 19 -17.36 -1.97 -27.67
C GLU A 19 -15.96 -1.57 -27.18
N SER A 20 -15.59 -0.31 -27.34
CA SER A 20 -14.39 0.21 -26.68
C SER A 20 -14.74 0.56 -25.24
N TYR A 21 -14.54 -0.38 -24.33
CA TYR A 21 -14.65 -0.10 -22.89
C TYR A 21 -13.43 0.72 -22.46
N MET A 22 -13.65 2.03 -22.23
CA MET A 22 -12.64 2.90 -21.64
C MET A 22 -12.96 3.09 -20.16
N LYS A 23 -12.07 2.64 -19.28
CA LYS A 23 -12.12 2.93 -17.85
C LYS A 23 -11.19 4.10 -17.55
N ILE A 24 -11.76 5.29 -17.32
CA ILE A 24 -11.02 6.46 -16.84
C ILE A 24 -11.14 6.49 -15.31
N GLN A 25 -10.01 6.44 -14.61
CA GLN A 25 -9.96 6.62 -13.16
C GLN A 25 -9.18 7.91 -12.87
N LEU A 26 -9.87 8.92 -12.32
CA LEU A 26 -9.26 10.17 -11.88
C LEU A 26 -8.99 10.07 -10.37
N GLY A 27 -7.72 10.04 -9.99
CA GLY A 27 -7.31 10.14 -8.59
C GLY A 27 -7.07 11.61 -8.24
N LEU A 28 -7.94 12.21 -7.43
CA LEU A 28 -7.68 13.51 -6.83
C LEU A 28 -6.80 13.29 -5.58
N ILE A 29 -5.58 13.79 -5.61
CA ILE A 29 -4.63 13.67 -4.49
C ILE A 29 -4.64 14.98 -3.70
N ASN A 30 -4.92 14.90 -2.40
CA ASN A 30 -4.77 16.05 -1.51
C ASN A 30 -3.28 16.22 -1.17
N GLN A 31 -2.60 17.12 -1.89
CA GLN A 31 -1.17 17.38 -1.72
C GLN A 31 -0.83 17.94 -0.34
N GLU A 32 -1.71 18.76 0.24
CA GLU A 32 -1.51 19.32 1.58
C GLU A 32 -1.51 18.19 2.61
N ALA A 33 -2.52 17.31 2.56
CA ALA A 33 -2.60 16.15 3.43
C ALA A 33 -1.34 15.26 3.32
N GLN A 34 -0.82 15.05 2.12
CA GLN A 34 0.40 14.25 1.93
C GLN A 34 1.65 14.94 2.51
N GLN A 35 1.77 16.26 2.37
CA GLN A 35 2.92 17.01 2.87
C GLN A 35 2.92 17.16 4.40
N SER A 36 1.74 17.27 5.00
CA SER A 36 1.55 17.39 6.45
C SER A 36 1.35 16.04 7.14
N ALA A 37 1.41 14.93 6.40
CA ALA A 37 1.25 13.61 6.97
C ALA A 37 2.43 13.26 7.88
N GLU A 38 2.11 12.77 9.08
CA GLU A 38 3.08 12.28 10.04
C GLU A 38 2.64 10.91 10.58
N LEU A 39 3.62 10.14 11.05
CA LEU A 39 3.38 8.89 11.75
C LEU A 39 3.52 9.16 13.25
N GLU A 40 2.47 8.90 14.03
CA GLU A 40 2.49 9.14 15.48
C GLU A 40 3.23 8.04 16.26
N ASN A 41 3.33 6.85 15.70
CA ASN A 41 3.97 5.71 16.34
C ASN A 41 5.44 5.96 16.67
N THR A 42 5.82 5.70 17.92
CA THR A 42 7.18 5.89 18.43
C THR A 42 7.99 4.60 18.56
N ASP A 43 7.35 3.43 18.49
CA ASP A 43 8.04 2.14 18.60
C ASP A 43 8.53 1.67 17.23
N TYR A 44 9.76 2.07 16.88
CA TYR A 44 10.45 1.63 15.69
C TYR A 44 11.95 1.45 15.93
N THR A 45 12.60 0.72 15.04
CA THR A 45 14.03 0.44 15.10
C THR A 45 14.86 1.71 14.84
N THR A 46 16.11 1.71 15.30
CA THR A 46 17.04 2.83 15.13
C THR A 46 17.41 3.12 13.67
N PHE A 47 17.09 2.23 12.74
CA PHE A 47 17.33 2.39 11.31
C PHE A 47 16.06 2.80 10.53
N SER A 48 14.97 3.15 11.22
CA SER A 48 13.74 3.65 10.60
C SER A 48 13.78 5.18 10.43
N ASP A 49 13.18 5.68 9.35
CA ASP A 49 12.83 7.10 9.16
C ASP A 49 11.36 7.22 8.74
N PRO A 50 10.42 7.34 9.70
CA PRO A 50 9.00 7.43 9.38
C PRO A 50 8.63 8.59 8.46
N LYS A 51 9.45 9.67 8.41
CA LYS A 51 9.19 10.80 7.51
C LYS A 51 9.46 10.45 6.05
N SER A 52 10.25 9.41 5.78
CA SER A 52 10.50 8.94 4.41
C SER A 52 9.24 8.37 3.76
N LEU A 53 8.29 7.83 4.55
CA LEU A 53 7.04 7.20 4.06
C LEU A 53 6.20 8.13 3.18
N PHE A 54 6.28 9.44 3.42
CA PHE A 54 5.47 10.43 2.72
C PHE A 54 6.19 11.07 1.53
N ARG A 55 7.45 10.68 1.28
CA ARG A 55 8.31 11.23 0.22
C ARG A 55 8.53 10.20 -0.87
N GLN A 56 8.51 10.65 -2.14
CA GLN A 56 8.86 9.78 -3.25
C GLN A 56 10.38 9.58 -3.30
N HIS A 57 10.82 8.34 -3.07
CA HIS A 57 12.22 7.95 -3.17
C HIS A 57 12.36 6.44 -3.41
N THR A 58 13.58 5.97 -3.67
CA THR A 58 13.85 4.52 -3.76
C THR A 58 14.02 3.96 -2.36
N VAL A 59 13.07 3.14 -1.94
CA VAL A 59 13.07 2.53 -0.60
C VAL A 59 14.29 1.62 -0.43
N LYS A 60 15.03 1.85 0.65
CA LYS A 60 16.13 1.00 1.14
C LYS A 60 15.57 0.07 2.20
N ARG A 61 15.73 -1.25 1.98
CA ARG A 61 15.23 -2.26 2.90
C ARG A 61 16.34 -3.21 3.32
N TYR A 62 16.46 -3.40 4.62
CA TYR A 62 17.34 -4.45 5.14
C TYR A 62 16.70 -5.83 5.00
N ALA A 63 17.55 -6.81 4.74
CA ALA A 63 17.23 -8.22 4.75
C ALA A 63 16.75 -8.63 6.14
N THR A 64 15.60 -9.29 6.18
CA THR A 64 15.00 -9.83 7.40
C THR A 64 14.76 -11.34 7.22
N TYR A 65 14.62 -12.06 8.32
CA TYR A 65 14.62 -13.53 8.33
C TYR A 65 13.23 -14.17 8.08
N GLU A 66 12.23 -13.40 7.65
CA GLU A 66 10.91 -13.96 7.35
C GLU A 66 10.98 -14.88 6.13
N GLN A 67 10.16 -15.93 6.18
CA GLN A 67 10.04 -16.88 5.09
C GLN A 67 9.60 -16.15 3.81
N ASP A 68 10.27 -16.48 2.69
CA ASP A 68 9.98 -15.94 1.36
C ASP A 68 10.15 -14.41 1.21
N MET A 69 10.77 -13.74 2.19
CA MET A 69 11.02 -12.29 2.15
C MET A 69 12.45 -11.98 1.69
N PHE A 70 13.45 -12.69 2.21
CA PHE A 70 14.85 -12.45 1.84
C PHE A 70 15.15 -12.77 0.37
N LYS A 71 15.63 -11.76 -0.38
CA LYS A 71 15.97 -11.89 -1.80
C LYS A 71 17.44 -11.57 -2.07
N ALA A 72 18.07 -12.44 -2.86
CA ALA A 72 19.43 -12.25 -3.38
C ALA A 72 19.41 -11.61 -4.79
N ASP A 73 18.53 -10.64 -5.03
CA ASP A 73 18.35 -9.96 -6.33
C ASP A 73 18.87 -8.50 -6.34
N GLY A 74 19.47 -8.05 -5.24
CA GLY A 74 19.97 -6.69 -5.06
C GLY A 74 18.92 -5.68 -4.57
N SER A 75 17.68 -6.11 -4.30
CA SER A 75 16.65 -5.23 -3.73
C SER A 75 16.78 -5.01 -2.22
N MET A 76 17.60 -5.82 -1.53
CA MET A 76 17.78 -5.80 -0.08
C MET A 76 19.25 -5.66 0.32
N TYR A 77 19.48 -5.10 1.49
CA TYR A 77 20.81 -4.84 2.06
C TYR A 77 21.01 -5.64 3.35
N PHE A 78 22.23 -6.01 3.68
CA PHE A 78 22.52 -6.48 5.04
C PHE A 78 22.58 -5.27 5.98
N LEU A 79 22.01 -5.43 7.18
CA LEU A 79 22.10 -4.41 8.21
C LEU A 79 23.57 -4.30 8.66
N PRO A 80 24.20 -3.11 8.59
CA PRO A 80 25.57 -2.92 9.08
C PRO A 80 25.68 -3.17 10.59
N GLU A 81 26.89 -3.39 11.09
CA GLU A 81 27.14 -3.48 12.54
C GLU A 81 27.17 -2.10 13.21
N ASN A 82 27.64 -1.07 12.48
CA ASN A 82 27.75 0.29 12.98
C ASN A 82 26.48 1.10 12.64
N ALA A 83 25.89 1.72 13.66
CA ALA A 83 24.68 2.53 13.49
C ALA A 83 24.87 3.76 12.58
N ASP A 84 26.09 4.31 12.53
CA ASP A 84 26.42 5.45 11.66
C ASP A 84 26.38 5.10 10.17
N GLU A 85 26.37 3.80 9.83
CA GLU A 85 26.30 3.31 8.46
C GLU A 85 24.86 2.95 8.04
N TYR A 86 23.87 3.16 8.91
CA TYR A 86 22.49 2.86 8.61
C TYR A 86 21.93 3.81 7.54
N TRP A 87 21.41 3.22 6.47
CA TRP A 87 20.35 3.80 5.67
C TRP A 87 19.09 3.91 6.52
N LEU A 88 18.70 5.14 6.85
CA LEU A 88 17.45 5.43 7.55
C LEU A 88 16.32 5.51 6.55
N ASP A 89 15.38 4.57 6.62
CA ASP A 89 14.25 4.54 5.69
C ASP A 89 13.06 3.75 6.27
N GLY A 90 11.87 4.31 6.07
CA GLY A 90 10.60 3.66 6.31
C GLY A 90 10.32 3.49 7.80
N TYR A 91 9.47 2.52 8.10
CA TYR A 91 9.10 2.17 9.47
C TYR A 91 9.23 0.67 9.65
N THR A 92 10.09 0.27 10.59
CA THR A 92 10.25 -1.10 11.05
C THR A 92 10.02 -1.11 12.55
N CYS A 93 8.98 -1.81 13.03
CA CYS A 93 8.70 -1.93 14.46
C CYS A 93 9.72 -2.84 15.16
N ASN A 94 9.95 -2.62 16.46
CA ASN A 94 10.80 -3.50 17.25
C ASN A 94 10.12 -4.84 17.55
N GLU A 95 8.80 -4.82 17.80
CA GLU A 95 8.05 -6.02 18.15
C GLU A 95 6.70 -6.07 17.40
N LEU A 96 6.58 -6.98 16.43
CA LEU A 96 5.35 -7.12 15.63
C LEU A 96 4.23 -7.87 16.37
N PHE A 97 4.59 -8.77 17.30
CA PHE A 97 3.66 -9.77 17.88
C PHE A 97 3.48 -9.68 19.40
N SER A 98 4.17 -8.77 20.09
CA SER A 98 4.09 -8.66 21.55
C SER A 98 2.85 -7.90 22.03
N SER A 99 2.24 -7.08 21.16
CA SER A 99 1.07 -6.26 21.44
C SER A 99 0.23 -6.01 20.17
N GLU A 100 -0.95 -5.41 20.31
CA GLU A 100 -1.72 -4.93 19.17
C GLU A 100 -0.95 -3.81 18.46
N MET A 101 -0.41 -4.11 17.27
CA MET A 101 0.27 -3.13 16.45
C MET A 101 -0.75 -2.20 15.78
N HIS A 102 -0.72 -0.92 16.16
CA HIS A 102 -1.43 0.13 15.45
C HIS A 102 -0.44 0.95 14.65
N ILE A 103 -0.81 1.39 13.44
CA ILE A 103 -0.03 2.37 12.67
C ILE A 103 -0.98 3.56 12.46
N LYS A 104 -0.71 4.68 13.15
CA LYS A 104 -1.54 5.88 13.06
C LYS A 104 -0.90 6.93 12.18
N PHE A 105 -1.59 7.25 11.09
CA PHE A 105 -1.29 8.38 10.22
C PHE A 105 -2.09 9.59 10.68
N ASP A 106 -1.40 10.67 11.01
CA ASP A 106 -2.00 11.98 11.25
C ASP A 106 -1.82 12.84 10.01
N PHE A 107 -2.91 13.31 9.43
CA PHE A 107 -2.88 14.22 8.30
C PHE A 107 -3.11 15.63 8.85
N GLY A 108 -2.05 16.42 9.02
CA GLY A 108 -2.12 17.77 9.59
C GLY A 108 -2.84 18.82 8.73
N CYS A 109 -3.57 18.40 7.69
CA CYS A 109 -4.53 19.25 7.00
C CYS A 109 -5.82 19.33 7.83
N GLY A 110 -6.53 20.45 7.78
CA GLY A 110 -7.84 20.56 8.44
C GLY A 110 -8.84 19.48 7.99
N LYS A 111 -10.07 19.53 8.52
CA LYS A 111 -11.14 18.55 8.24
C LYS A 111 -11.18 18.13 6.77
N SER A 112 -10.84 16.87 6.51
CA SER A 112 -10.71 16.32 5.17
C SER A 112 -11.41 14.97 5.09
N ASP A 113 -12.25 14.80 4.07
CA ASP A 113 -12.90 13.53 3.81
C ASP A 113 -12.01 12.62 2.95
N ILE A 114 -11.59 11.48 3.49
CA ILE A 114 -10.91 10.44 2.71
C ILE A 114 -11.97 9.66 1.92
N LYS A 115 -12.02 9.84 0.60
CA LYS A 115 -12.97 9.13 -0.28
C LYS A 115 -12.51 7.73 -0.69
N GLY A 116 -11.25 7.41 -0.48
CA GLY A 116 -10.69 6.09 -0.77
C GLY A 116 -9.32 5.90 -0.17
N LEU A 117 -9.04 4.67 0.24
CA LEU A 117 -7.76 4.23 0.78
C LEU A 117 -7.30 3.03 -0.04
N THR A 118 -6.05 3.07 -0.50
CA THR A 118 -5.40 1.93 -1.16
C THR A 118 -4.16 1.58 -0.36
N ILE A 119 -4.13 0.36 0.19
CA ILE A 119 -2.95 -0.20 0.86
C ILE A 119 -2.42 -1.32 -0.01
N LYS A 120 -1.16 -1.22 -0.42
CA LYS A 120 -0.47 -2.28 -1.15
C LYS A 120 0.45 -3.02 -0.19
N PHE A 121 0.11 -4.26 0.12
CA PHE A 121 0.98 -5.11 0.91
C PHE A 121 2.07 -5.75 0.04
N GLY A 122 3.18 -6.12 0.69
CA GLY A 122 4.21 -6.94 0.07
C GLY A 122 3.88 -8.43 0.16
N GLU A 123 4.92 -9.26 0.10
CA GLU A 123 4.82 -10.73 0.13
C GLU A 123 4.29 -11.25 1.48
N CYS A 124 4.67 -10.59 2.57
CA CYS A 124 4.09 -10.82 3.89
C CYS A 124 2.96 -9.80 4.11
N TYR A 125 1.72 -10.27 4.12
CA TYR A 125 0.53 -9.43 4.31
C TYR A 125 -0.39 -9.98 5.41
N PRO A 126 -1.11 -9.11 6.15
CA PRO A 126 -2.02 -9.57 7.19
C PRO A 126 -3.21 -10.30 6.57
N THR A 127 -3.58 -11.44 7.16
CA THR A 127 -4.81 -12.17 6.79
C THR A 127 -6.06 -11.48 7.32
N LYS A 128 -5.91 -10.66 8.37
CA LYS A 128 -6.95 -9.82 8.96
C LYS A 128 -6.33 -8.52 9.44
N PHE A 129 -6.98 -7.40 9.16
CA PHE A 129 -6.61 -6.09 9.71
C PHE A 129 -7.86 -5.21 9.78
N SER A 130 -7.81 -4.17 10.60
CA SER A 130 -8.86 -3.16 10.68
C SER A 130 -8.29 -1.77 10.34
N VAL A 131 -9.17 -0.92 9.80
CA VAL A 131 -8.90 0.51 9.63
C VAL A 131 -9.85 1.25 10.54
N VAL A 132 -9.30 2.11 11.40
CA VAL A 132 -10.07 2.94 12.34
C VAL A 132 -9.91 4.40 11.93
N THR A 133 -11.02 5.10 11.71
CA THR A 133 -11.05 6.54 11.43
C THR A 133 -11.13 7.36 12.72
N ASP A 134 -10.94 8.67 12.60
CA ASP A 134 -10.91 9.61 13.72
C ASP A 134 -12.25 9.70 14.48
N ASP A 135 -13.37 9.42 13.82
CA ASP A 135 -14.70 9.30 14.42
C ASP A 135 -14.95 7.95 15.13
N GLY A 136 -13.96 7.05 15.13
CA GLY A 136 -14.03 5.75 15.78
C GLY A 136 -14.71 4.66 14.95
N LEU A 137 -15.08 4.93 13.69
CA LEU A 137 -15.55 3.88 12.79
C LEU A 137 -14.41 2.89 12.52
N SER A 138 -14.66 1.62 12.83
CA SER A 138 -13.74 0.52 12.58
C SER A 138 -14.28 -0.36 11.46
N ILE A 139 -13.47 -0.57 10.43
CA ILE A 139 -13.79 -1.44 9.28
C ILE A 139 -12.79 -2.59 9.26
N GLU A 140 -13.29 -3.82 9.34
CA GLU A 140 -12.46 -5.03 9.27
C GLU A 140 -12.32 -5.55 7.84
N PHE A 141 -11.11 -5.99 7.51
CA PHE A 141 -10.76 -6.59 6.22
C PHE A 141 -10.17 -7.99 6.44
N LYS A 142 -10.46 -8.90 5.51
CA LYS A 142 -9.90 -10.26 5.49
C LYS A 142 -9.29 -10.55 4.13
N ASN A 143 -8.04 -11.00 4.15
CA ASN A 143 -7.30 -11.39 2.97
C ASN A 143 -7.13 -12.92 2.98
N SER A 144 -7.52 -13.58 1.88
CA SER A 144 -7.35 -15.03 1.71
C SER A 144 -6.23 -15.38 0.72
N LYS A 145 -5.70 -14.37 0.04
CA LYS A 145 -4.69 -14.48 -1.02
C LYS A 145 -4.13 -13.10 -1.34
N GLN A 146 -2.92 -13.06 -1.86
CA GLN A 146 -2.28 -11.85 -2.34
C GLN A 146 -3.08 -11.37 -3.56
N ILE A 147 -3.53 -10.13 -3.51
CA ILE A 147 -4.14 -9.47 -4.66
C ILE A 147 -3.04 -8.59 -5.24
N PHE A 148 -2.34 -9.16 -6.23
CA PHE A 148 -1.20 -8.63 -7.01
C PHE A 148 0.20 -8.87 -6.44
#